data_AF-A0A0G1AAU6-F1
#
_entry.id   AF-A0A0G1AAU6-F1
#
_cell.length_a   1.000
_cell.length_b   1.000
_cell.length_c   1.000
_cell.angle_alpha   90.00
_cell.angle_beta   90.00
_cell.angle_gamma   90.00
#
_symmetry.space_group_name_H-M   'P 1'
#
loop_
_entity.id
_entity.type
_entity.pdbx_description
1 polymer ?
#
loop_
_entity_poly.entity_id
_entity_poly.type
_entity_poly.pdbx_seq_one_letter_code
_entity_poly.pdbx_strand_id
1 'polypeptide(L)'
;MKDVPIRERGIRVEVSVWVFTTEFLKAVKKSRDALGNYTPEVDGGYRIGKARTIQELRKLELGVTQLALGEKKTPGYLYIAPSGRIYDNLNRKSGLLTRQS
;
A
#
# COMPACT_ATOMS: atom_id res chain seq x y z
N MET A 1 -0.74 -3.22 -22.62
CA MET A 1 -0.62 -4.13 -21.45
C MET A 1 -2.01 -4.41 -20.92
N LYS A 2 -2.37 -5.67 -20.62
CA LYS A 2 -3.64 -5.96 -19.94
C LYS A 2 -3.59 -5.37 -18.53
N ASP A 3 -4.63 -4.65 -18.14
CA ASP A 3 -4.73 -4.11 -16.78
C ASP A 3 -4.96 -5.25 -15.78
N VAL A 4 -4.16 -5.27 -14.71
CA VAL A 4 -4.17 -6.35 -13.72
C VAL A 4 -5.01 -5.90 -12.53
N PRO A 5 -6.12 -6.60 -12.20
CA PRO A 5 -6.95 -6.21 -11.07
C PRO A 5 -6.27 -6.54 -9.75
N ILE A 6 -6.44 -5.67 -8.76
CA ILE A 6 -6.00 -5.90 -7.38
C ILE A 6 -6.92 -6.93 -6.74
N ARG A 7 -6.32 -7.88 -6.02
CA ARG A 7 -7.04 -9.01 -5.42
C ARG A 7 -6.66 -9.20 -3.97
N GLU A 8 -7.68 -9.33 -3.13
CA GLU A 8 -7.57 -9.84 -1.77
C GLU A 8 -8.00 -11.31 -1.77
N ARG A 9 -7.11 -12.23 -1.37
CA ARG A 9 -7.44 -13.67 -1.28
C ARG A 9 -8.08 -14.23 -2.57
N GLY A 10 -7.67 -13.71 -3.73
CA GLY A 10 -8.20 -14.09 -5.04
C GLY A 10 -9.40 -13.28 -5.54
N ILE A 11 -10.06 -12.52 -4.66
CA ILE A 11 -11.26 -11.71 -4.98
C ILE A 11 -10.82 -10.31 -5.41
N ARG A 12 -11.40 -9.78 -6.49
CA ARG A 12 -11.11 -8.41 -6.95
C ARG A 12 -11.59 -7.39 -5.93
N VAL A 13 -10.77 -6.41 -5.58
CA VAL A 13 -11.09 -5.39 -4.57
C VAL A 13 -10.61 -4.00 -5.00
N GLU A 14 -11.30 -2.98 -4.49
CA GLU A 14 -10.79 -1.60 -4.42
C GLU A 14 -10.06 -1.44 -3.08
N VAL A 15 -8.77 -1.07 -3.13
CA VAL A 15 -8.00 -0.78 -1.92
C VAL A 15 -7.84 0.70 -1.70
N SER A 16 -7.80 1.12 -0.44
CA SER A 16 -7.26 2.42 -0.08
C SER A 16 -5.74 2.33 -0.04
N VAL A 17 -5.06 3.25 -0.73
CA VAL A 17 -3.60 3.29 -0.82
C VAL A 17 -3.10 4.39 0.12
N TRP A 18 -2.15 4.02 0.96
CA TRP A 18 -1.57 4.89 1.97
C TRP A 18 -0.06 4.96 1.79
N VAL A 19 0.50 6.15 1.99
CA VAL A 19 1.94 6.40 1.95
C VAL A 19 2.49 6.69 3.36
N PHE A 20 3.70 6.19 3.61
CA PHE A 20 4.46 6.35 4.85
C PHE A 20 5.92 6.63 4.55
N THR A 21 6.66 7.04 5.59
CA THR A 21 8.12 7.00 5.54
C THR A 21 8.61 5.55 5.51
N THR A 22 9.75 5.30 4.85
CA THR A 22 10.34 3.95 4.85
C THR A 22 10.68 3.45 6.26
N GLU A 23 11.08 4.33 7.17
CA GLU A 23 11.38 3.97 8.57
C GLU A 23 10.13 3.45 9.30
N PHE A 24 8.98 4.05 9.06
CA PHE A 24 7.71 3.58 9.58
C PHE A 24 7.42 2.14 9.13
N LEU A 25 7.53 1.85 7.83
CA LEU A 25 7.32 0.48 7.34
C LEU A 25 8.33 -0.52 7.90
N LYS A 26 9.59 -0.14 8.10
CA LYS A 26 10.58 -1.02 8.73
C LYS A 26 10.19 -1.38 10.15
N ALA A 27 9.68 -0.42 10.93
CA ALA A 27 9.20 -0.67 12.29
C ALA A 27 8.00 -1.64 12.28
N VAL A 28 7.03 -1.41 11.38
CA VAL A 28 5.86 -2.27 11.22
C VAL A 28 6.23 -3.69 10.78
N LYS A 29 7.10 -3.85 9.80
CA LYS A 29 7.52 -5.17 9.31
C LYS A 29 8.19 -6.04 10.38
N LYS A 30 8.91 -5.42 11.32
CA LYS A 30 9.52 -6.14 12.45
C LYS A 30 8.49 -6.70 13.43
N SER A 31 7.28 -6.16 13.45
CA SER A 31 6.21 -6.59 14.35
C SER A 31 5.01 -7.06 13.52
N ARG A 32 5.04 -8.32 13.09
CA ARG A 32 4.02 -8.95 12.22
C ARG A 32 2.59 -8.78 12.76
N ASP A 33 2.44 -8.78 14.08
CA ASP A 33 1.19 -8.53 14.80
C ASP A 33 0.76 -7.06 14.80
N ALA A 34 1.71 -6.12 14.71
CA ALA A 34 1.41 -4.68 14.75
C ALA A 34 0.61 -4.20 13.54
N LEU A 35 0.75 -4.82 12.36
CA LEU A 35 -0.05 -4.46 11.18
C LEU A 35 -1.56 -4.57 11.42
N GLY A 36 -2.01 -5.48 12.30
CA GLY A 36 -3.43 -5.62 12.63
C GLY A 36 -3.93 -4.55 13.60
N ASN A 37 -3.04 -3.96 14.39
CA ASN A 37 -3.33 -2.90 15.36
C ASN A 37 -3.10 -1.51 14.77
N TYR A 38 -2.67 -1.45 13.51
CA TYR A 38 -2.23 -0.25 12.87
C TYR A 38 -3.40 0.65 12.45
N THR A 39 -3.35 1.92 12.83
CA THR A 39 -4.34 2.92 12.41
C THR A 39 -3.64 4.01 11.60
N PRO A 40 -3.64 3.91 10.26
CA PRO A 40 -2.92 4.82 9.36
C PRO A 40 -3.07 6.30 9.65
N GLU A 41 -4.27 6.75 10.01
CA GLU A 41 -4.57 8.16 10.31
C GLU A 41 -3.88 8.64 11.59
N VAL A 42 -3.79 7.77 12.60
CA VAL A 42 -3.20 8.09 13.90
C VAL A 42 -1.68 8.01 13.85
N ASP A 43 -1.17 7.06 13.07
CA ASP A 43 0.24 6.69 13.08
C ASP A 43 1.04 7.35 11.94
N GLY A 44 0.59 8.51 11.45
CA GLY A 44 1.35 9.35 10.51
C GLY A 44 1.30 8.92 9.04
N GLY A 45 0.29 8.17 8.65
CA GLY A 45 -0.01 7.83 7.27
C GLY A 45 -0.81 8.88 6.53
N TYR A 46 -0.54 8.97 5.23
CA TYR A 46 -1.34 9.80 4.34
C TYR A 46 -2.03 8.94 3.29
N ARG A 47 -3.36 9.05 3.21
CA ARG A 47 -4.12 8.37 2.16
C ARG A 47 -3.94 9.12 0.84
N ILE A 48 -3.38 8.44 -0.16
CA ILE A 48 -3.09 9.05 -1.47
C ILE A 48 -4.19 8.80 -2.49
N GLY A 49 -5.08 7.83 -2.23
CA GLY A 49 -6.23 7.56 -3.08
C GLY A 49 -6.72 6.13 -2.94
N LYS A 50 -7.46 5.69 -3.96
CA LYS A 50 -7.95 4.33 -4.09
C LYS A 50 -7.55 3.73 -5.43
N ALA A 51 -7.32 2.42 -5.46
CA ALA A 51 -6.99 1.69 -6.66
C ALA A 51 -7.72 0.35 -6.70
N ARG A 52 -8.22 -0.01 -7.88
CA ARG A 52 -8.77 -1.33 -8.24
C ARG A 52 -7.81 -2.10 -9.14
N THR A 53 -6.88 -1.40 -9.79
CA THR A 53 -5.95 -2.01 -10.75
C THR A 53 -4.51 -1.56 -10.55
N ILE A 54 -3.56 -2.33 -11.09
CA ILE A 54 -2.14 -2.00 -11.04
C ILE A 54 -1.86 -0.68 -11.79
N GLN A 55 -2.59 -0.39 -12.86
CA GLN A 55 -2.41 0.85 -13.59
C GLN A 55 -2.83 2.07 -12.76
N GLU A 56 -3.95 1.99 -12.05
CA GLU A 56 -4.39 3.06 -11.13
C GLU A 56 -3.40 3.26 -9.99
N LEU A 57 -2.94 2.17 -9.38
CA LEU A 57 -1.95 2.23 -8.31
C LEU A 57 -0.67 2.94 -8.78
N ARG A 58 -0.15 2.60 -9.97
CA ARG A 58 1.05 3.23 -10.52
C ARG A 58 0.89 4.74 -10.69
N LYS A 59 -0.30 5.21 -11.08
CA LYS A 59 -0.57 6.65 -11.20
C LYS A 59 -0.48 7.34 -9.83
N LEU A 60 -1.03 6.72 -8.79
CA LEU A 60 -0.94 7.24 -7.41
C LEU A 60 0.51 7.29 -6.92
N GLU A 61 1.26 6.20 -7.09
CA GLU A 61 2.67 6.10 -6.67
C GLU A 61 3.59 7.07 -7.42
N LEU A 62 3.33 7.31 -8.71
CA LEU A 62 4.07 8.31 -9.49
C LEU A 62 3.86 9.72 -8.94
N GLY A 63 2.62 10.09 -8.60
CA GLY A 63 2.31 11.38 -7.98
C GLY A 63 3.06 11.58 -6.65
N VAL A 64 3.10 10.54 -5.80
CA VAL A 64 3.85 10.56 -4.54
C VAL A 64 5.34 10.66 -4.78
N THR A 65 5.88 9.90 -5.72
CA THR A 65 7.32 9.88 -6.00
C THR A 65 7.81 11.26 -6.46
N GLN A 66 7.03 11.96 -7.28
CA GLN A 66 7.35 13.33 -7.69
C GLN A 66 7.45 14.31 -6.51
N LEU A 67 6.60 14.14 -5.49
CA LEU A 67 6.66 14.93 -4.25
C LEU A 67 7.85 14.50 -3.36
N ALA A 68 8.09 13.19 -3.21
CA ALA A 68 9.10 12.63 -2.34
C ALA A 68 10.54 12.81 -2.86
N LEU A 69 10.74 12.92 -4.18
CA LEU A 69 12.05 13.20 -4.79
C LEU A 69 12.64 14.56 -4.33
N GLY A 70 11.80 15.49 -3.84
CA GLY A 70 12.26 16.70 -3.17
C GLY A 70 12.86 16.47 -1.78
N GLU A 71 12.51 15.36 -1.11
CA GLU A 71 12.86 15.08 0.30
C GLU A 71 13.93 13.99 0.50
N LYS A 72 14.49 13.40 -0.56
CA LYS A 72 15.45 12.25 -0.48
C LYS A 72 14.95 11.06 0.36
N LYS A 73 13.63 10.87 0.49
CA LYS A 73 13.03 9.73 1.21
C LYS A 73 12.36 8.79 0.22
N THR A 74 12.60 7.49 0.36
CA THR A 74 11.82 6.48 -0.36
C THR A 74 10.44 6.35 0.31
N PRO A 75 9.33 6.53 -0.41
CA PRO A 75 8.00 6.31 0.14
C PRO A 75 7.73 4.81 0.34
N GLY A 76 7.15 4.48 1.49
CA GLY A 76 6.56 3.17 1.76
C GLY A 76 5.05 3.18 1.51
N TYR A 77 4.46 2.05 1.11
CA TYR A 77 3.03 1.94 0.87
C TYR A 77 2.37 0.86 1.72
N LEU A 78 1.16 1.15 2.23
CA LEU A 78 0.22 0.14 2.74
C LEU A 78 -1.07 0.18 1.93
N TYR A 79 -1.71 -0.99 1.82
CA TYR A 79 -2.95 -1.20 1.12
C TYR A 79 -3.99 -1.72 2.10
N ILE A 80 -5.12 -1.02 2.20
CA ILE A 80 -6.22 -1.40 3.09
C ILE A 80 -7.36 -1.89 2.23
N ALA A 81 -7.68 -3.17 2.39
CA ALA A 81 -8.76 -3.82 1.67
C ALA A 81 -10.13 -3.52 2.31
N PRO A 82 -11.25 -3.73 1.59
CA PRO A 82 -12.59 -3.57 2.14
C PRO A 82 -12.88 -4.44 3.37
N SER A 83 -12.15 -5.54 3.53
CA SER A 83 -12.21 -6.41 4.72
C SER A 83 -11.65 -5.75 6.00
N GLY A 84 -11.06 -4.57 5.89
CA GLY A 84 -10.31 -3.91 6.97
C GLY A 84 -8.87 -4.41 7.12
N ARG A 85 -8.45 -5.42 6.35
CA ARG A 85 -7.09 -5.96 6.42
C ARG A 85 -6.08 -5.01 5.78
N ILE A 86 -4.93 -4.90 6.43
CA ILE A 86 -3.80 -4.09 6.00
C ILE A 86 -2.72 -4.99 5.40
N TYR A 87 -2.24 -4.59 4.23
CA TYR A 87 -1.23 -5.28 3.44
C TYR A 87 -0.06 -4.34 3.16
N ASP A 88 1.17 -4.84 3.33
CA ASP A 88 2.41 -4.09 3.08
C ASP A 88 3.04 -4.42 1.71
N ASN A 89 2.42 -5.32 0.95
CA ASN A 89 2.91 -5.73 -0.35
C ASN A 89 1.78 -6.09 -1.32
N LEU A 90 2.02 -5.81 -2.60
CA LEU A 90 1.15 -6.15 -3.72
C LEU A 90 1.99 -6.76 -4.84
N ASN A 91 1.69 -8.00 -5.22
CA ASN A 91 2.35 -8.63 -6.36
C ASN A 91 1.87 -7.98 -7.67
N ARG A 92 2.72 -7.17 -8.30
CA ARG A 92 2.36 -6.40 -9.51
C ARG A 92 2.10 -7.27 -10.75
N LYS A 93 2.51 -8.54 -10.76
CA LYS A 93 2.24 -9.49 -11.86
C LYS A 93 0.86 -10.12 -11.72
N SER A 94 0.47 -10.52 -10.50
CA SER A 94 -0.80 -11.23 -10.25
C SER A 94 -1.92 -10.34 -9.70
N GLY A 95 -1.58 -9.15 -9.21
CA GLY A 95 -2.48 -8.25 -8.47
C GLY A 95 -2.77 -8.71 -7.05
N LEU A 96 -2.12 -9.76 -6.54
CA LEU A 96 -2.45 -10.33 -5.24
C LEU A 96 -1.84 -9.49 -4.10
N LEU A 97 -2.69 -9.08 -3.16
CA LEU A 97 -2.30 -8.48 -1.89
C LEU A 97 -1.68 -9.55 -0.98
N THR A 98 -0.53 -9.23 -0.40
CA THR A 98 0.22 -10.13 0.47
C THR A 98 0.75 -9.36 1.67
N ARG A 99 0.86 -10.05 2.81
CA ARG A 99 1.64 -9.55 3.95
C ARG A 99 3.02 -10.19 3.84
N GLN A 100 4.08 -9.42 3.69
CA GLN A 100 5.42 -10.02 3.79
C GLN A 100 5.59 -10.61 5.20
N SER A 101 6.13 -11.82 5.25
CA SER A 101 6.37 -12.56 6.50
C SER A 101 7.78 -12.31 7.01
#